data_AF-A0A4P6Q1R4-F1
#
_entry.id   AF-A0A4P6Q1R4-F1
#
_cell.length_a   1.000
_cell.length_b   1.000
_cell.length_c   1.000
_cell.angle_alpha   90.00
_cell.angle_beta   90.00
_cell.angle_gamma   90.00
#
_symmetry.space_group_name_H-M   'P 1'
#
loop_
_entity.id
_entity.type
_entity.pdbx_description
1 polymer ?
#
loop_
_entity_poly.entity_id
_entity_poly.type
_entity_poly.pdbx_seq_one_letter_code
_entity_poly.pdbx_strand_id
1 'polypeptide(L)'
;MISLFAKPAARNTDAGSCATRLAIGVGVLMLGAIAVGVVIVPMTAMNPGIINAVGGLQCTSDDSAQQAESSGYAEDSIPENYLELYRSVGEEKGLPWNVLAGVGQVESKHGRWDGPGITEGHNDWGAAGPMQFGALDGSAAGNSWGGEPIMDAGDRPEAGYGQDGNDDGVVNVYDPADAIPAAADYLIAHGARENMREALYGYNHAWWYVEDVMGWAEQYAEGDFETSGSIQQAVNCELTDEGEPIAQAPDELSQAVVDWAMDQRGKPYEWGGTGPYAYDCSGLVQGAYKSIGAAIPRVSQDQWAFGPKIPEGQEQPGDLVFFNVEGPAGTPGHVGMVIGDGLMVEAWCTDCGPIAVREYHAPGRSDVLGFTRPLEHPDVKAQLESREQ
;
A
#
# COMPACT_ATOMS: atom_id res chain seq x y z
N MET A 1 46.62 3.90 -11.33
CA MET A 1 47.43 4.97 -10.70
C MET A 1 46.58 5.53 -9.57
N ILE A 2 46.90 5.48 -8.27
CA ILE A 2 48.12 5.18 -7.50
C ILE A 2 47.65 4.50 -6.21
N SER A 3 48.37 3.46 -5.82
CA SER A 3 48.37 2.76 -4.53
C SER A 3 49.40 3.43 -3.61
N LEU A 4 49.23 3.47 -2.28
CA LEU A 4 50.38 3.40 -1.36
C LEU A 4 50.02 2.87 0.07
N PHE A 5 50.51 1.65 0.35
CA PHE A 5 51.14 1.05 1.58
C PHE A 5 50.47 1.21 2.98
N ALA A 6 50.23 0.18 3.82
CA ALA A 6 50.84 -1.11 4.22
C ALA A 6 51.91 -1.07 5.38
N LYS A 7 51.47 -1.55 6.58
CA LYS A 7 52.12 -2.49 7.57
C LYS A 7 53.41 -2.05 8.36
N PRO A 8 53.92 -2.80 9.39
CA PRO A 8 53.33 -3.79 10.35
C PRO A 8 53.90 -3.84 11.83
N ALA A 9 53.19 -4.57 12.72
CA ALA A 9 53.56 -5.64 13.70
C ALA A 9 54.54 -5.53 14.93
N ALA A 10 54.23 -6.43 15.91
CA ALA A 10 55.02 -7.09 17.00
C ALA A 10 54.86 -6.50 18.44
N ARG A 11 54.83 -7.23 19.58
CA ARG A 11 55.10 -8.64 19.98
C ARG A 11 54.61 -8.90 21.44
N ASN A 12 54.43 -10.18 21.81
CA ASN A 12 54.17 -10.77 23.15
C ASN A 12 55.23 -10.48 24.24
N THR A 13 54.87 -10.63 25.52
CA THR A 13 55.54 -11.51 26.53
C THR A 13 54.73 -11.70 27.83
N ASP A 14 54.99 -12.84 28.47
CA ASP A 14 54.29 -13.56 29.55
C ASP A 14 54.49 -13.11 31.02
N ALA A 15 53.69 -13.77 31.90
CA ALA A 15 54.06 -14.43 33.17
C ALA A 15 53.91 -13.70 34.53
N GLY A 16 53.33 -14.41 35.52
CA GLY A 16 53.69 -14.25 36.94
C GLY A 16 52.59 -14.53 37.99
N SER A 17 52.66 -15.69 38.63
CA SER A 17 51.84 -16.22 39.74
C SER A 17 52.22 -15.65 41.13
N CYS A 18 51.34 -15.69 42.15
CA CYS A 18 51.46 -16.57 43.35
C CYS A 18 50.62 -16.15 44.59
N ALA A 19 50.21 -17.18 45.33
CA ALA A 19 49.30 -17.33 46.49
C ALA A 19 49.65 -16.61 47.82
N THR A 20 48.71 -16.57 48.79
CA THR A 20 48.73 -17.37 50.06
C THR A 20 47.66 -16.97 51.13
N ARG A 21 46.84 -17.98 51.51
CA ARG A 21 46.24 -18.44 52.81
C ARG A 21 46.15 -17.54 54.07
N LEU A 22 45.08 -17.69 54.91
CA LEU A 22 44.97 -18.64 56.07
C LEU A 22 43.92 -18.26 57.18
N ALA A 23 43.19 -19.28 57.70
CA ALA A 23 42.72 -19.60 59.08
C ALA A 23 41.76 -18.68 59.93
N ILE A 24 41.01 -19.09 60.98
CA ILE A 24 40.46 -20.33 61.63
C ILE A 24 39.53 -19.87 62.80
N GLY A 25 38.47 -20.63 63.14
CA GLY A 25 37.93 -20.85 64.52
C GLY A 25 36.59 -20.17 64.90
N VAL A 26 35.70 -20.63 65.81
CA VAL A 26 35.38 -21.87 66.59
C VAL A 26 34.02 -21.57 67.33
N GLY A 27 33.19 -22.57 67.69
CA GLY A 27 32.19 -22.51 68.80
C GLY A 27 30.69 -22.70 68.44
N VAL A 28 30.03 -23.88 68.53
CA VAL A 28 29.44 -24.64 69.67
C VAL A 28 27.95 -24.33 70.02
N LEU A 29 27.08 -25.28 69.62
CA LEU A 29 25.90 -25.95 70.27
C LEU A 29 24.61 -25.23 70.78
N MET A 30 23.49 -25.78 70.25
CA MET A 30 22.21 -26.24 70.89
C MET A 30 20.87 -25.48 70.70
N LEU A 31 19.90 -26.27 70.19
CA LEU A 31 18.46 -26.38 70.49
C LEU A 31 17.44 -25.32 69.99
N GLY A 32 16.73 -25.70 68.92
CA GLY A 32 15.27 -25.93 68.93
C GLY A 32 14.31 -24.75 68.93
N ALA A 33 13.70 -24.46 67.78
CA ALA A 33 12.26 -24.19 67.63
C ALA A 33 11.88 -24.05 66.15
N ILE A 34 10.70 -24.56 65.81
CA ILE A 34 10.05 -24.57 64.50
C ILE A 34 9.74 -23.15 64.05
N ALA A 35 10.14 -22.79 62.81
CA ALA A 35 9.57 -21.67 62.08
C ALA A 35 9.54 -21.99 60.58
N VAL A 36 8.33 -21.91 60.01
CA VAL A 36 8.04 -22.01 58.58
C VAL A 36 8.73 -20.85 57.85
N GLY A 37 9.53 -21.17 56.84
CA GLY A 37 10.20 -20.20 55.97
C GLY A 37 10.45 -20.83 54.61
N VAL A 38 9.76 -20.29 53.60
CA VAL A 38 9.84 -20.65 52.18
C VAL A 38 11.28 -20.60 51.69
N VAL A 39 11.76 -21.70 51.11
CA VAL A 39 13.02 -21.74 50.35
C VAL A 39 12.66 -21.92 48.87
N ILE A 40 12.93 -20.87 48.09
CA ILE A 40 12.98 -20.92 46.63
C ILE A 40 14.23 -21.70 46.25
N VAL A 41 14.06 -22.83 45.55
CA VAL A 41 15.12 -23.55 44.85
C VAL A 41 14.79 -23.52 43.35
N PRO A 42 15.73 -23.12 42.47
CA PRO A 42 15.48 -23.04 41.04
C PRO A 42 15.49 -24.45 40.46
N MET A 43 14.41 -24.84 39.76
CA MET A 43 14.36 -26.09 39.01
C MET A 43 14.94 -25.88 37.61
N THR A 44 16.05 -26.55 37.33
CA THR A 44 16.44 -26.98 35.99
C THR A 44 16.34 -28.49 35.91
N ALA A 45 15.48 -29.03 35.04
CA ALA A 45 15.64 -30.32 34.35
C ALA A 45 14.55 -30.53 33.27
N MET A 46 14.99 -30.45 32.01
CA MET A 46 14.60 -31.13 30.75
C MET A 46 13.23 -31.85 30.57
N ASN A 47 12.50 -31.40 29.51
CA ASN A 47 11.72 -32.07 28.42
C ASN A 47 10.80 -33.29 28.73
N PRO A 48 9.58 -33.46 28.14
CA PRO A 48 9.22 -33.22 26.72
C PRO A 48 7.82 -32.61 26.46
N GLY A 49 7.62 -31.93 25.32
CA GLY A 49 6.26 -31.54 24.93
C GLY A 49 6.18 -30.62 23.71
N ILE A 50 6.04 -31.22 22.54
CA ILE A 50 5.35 -30.62 21.40
C ILE A 50 3.95 -30.26 21.87
N ILE A 51 3.63 -28.98 22.06
CA ILE A 51 2.27 -28.44 21.96
C ILE A 51 2.36 -27.04 21.35
N ASN A 52 1.75 -26.93 20.17
CA ASN A 52 1.37 -25.74 19.42
C ASN A 52 1.18 -24.48 20.26
N ALA A 53 2.09 -23.52 20.11
CA ALA A 53 1.75 -22.12 20.23
C ALA A 53 1.70 -21.57 18.81
N VAL A 54 0.49 -21.54 18.26
CA VAL A 54 0.15 -20.83 17.04
C VAL A 54 0.67 -19.40 17.22
N GLY A 55 1.64 -19.01 16.40
CA GLY A 55 2.07 -17.63 16.28
C GLY A 55 0.92 -16.84 15.68
N GLY A 56 0.08 -16.26 16.54
CA GLY A 56 -0.91 -15.28 16.10
C GLY A 56 -0.16 -14.08 15.53
N LEU A 57 -0.42 -13.78 14.26
CA LEU A 57 -0.06 -12.52 13.63
C LEU A 57 -0.46 -11.37 14.58
N GLN A 58 0.48 -10.53 14.98
CA GLN A 58 0.18 -9.27 15.65
C GLN A 58 0.03 -8.19 14.57
N CYS A 59 -1.21 -7.81 14.23
CA CYS A 59 -1.50 -6.58 13.51
C CYS A 59 -1.41 -5.42 14.54
N THR A 60 -0.31 -4.65 14.56
CA THR A 60 -0.20 -3.41 15.35
C THR A 60 -0.13 -2.21 14.40
N SER A 61 -0.93 -1.17 14.65
CA SER A 61 -0.73 0.14 14.05
C SER A 61 0.55 0.75 14.63
N ASP A 62 1.54 1.02 13.78
CA ASP A 62 2.60 1.96 14.12
C ASP A 62 2.07 3.35 13.72
N ASP A 63 1.80 4.21 14.70
CA ASP A 63 1.21 5.55 14.50
C ASP A 63 2.18 6.55 13.81
N SER A 64 3.27 6.05 13.23
CA SER A 64 4.18 6.83 12.40
C SER A 64 4.27 6.19 11.02
N ALA A 65 3.76 6.90 10.00
CA ALA A 65 4.12 6.58 8.63
C ALA A 65 5.64 6.51 8.55
N GLN A 66 6.17 5.33 8.19
CA GLN A 66 7.61 5.12 8.12
C GLN A 66 8.19 6.12 7.10
N GLN A 67 8.99 7.06 7.57
CA GLN A 67 9.61 8.05 6.69
C GLN A 67 10.69 7.37 5.86
N ALA A 68 10.59 7.46 4.54
CA ALA A 68 11.62 6.97 3.64
C ALA A 68 12.91 7.76 3.84
N GLU A 69 14.07 7.10 3.74
CA GLU A 69 15.30 7.83 3.43
C GLU A 69 15.19 8.35 1.98
N SER A 70 15.78 9.50 1.68
CA SER A 70 15.75 10.03 0.31
C SER A 70 16.73 9.35 -0.60
N SER A 71 16.26 8.99 -1.79
CA SER A 71 17.15 8.55 -2.86
C SER A 71 18.06 9.71 -3.32
N GLY A 72 19.23 9.37 -3.86
CA GLY A 72 20.07 10.38 -4.54
C GLY A 72 19.34 11.06 -5.70
N TYR A 73 18.34 10.40 -6.31
CA TYR A 73 17.49 11.03 -7.31
C TYR A 73 16.59 12.13 -6.72
N ALA A 74 16.02 11.93 -5.53
CA ALA A 74 15.25 12.96 -4.84
C ALA A 74 16.11 14.18 -4.51
N GLU A 75 17.32 13.98 -3.97
CA GLU A 75 18.25 15.06 -3.64
C GLU A 75 18.68 15.87 -4.88
N ASP A 76 18.84 15.22 -6.03
CA ASP A 76 19.23 15.87 -7.28
C ASP A 76 18.05 16.56 -8.00
N SER A 77 16.85 16.00 -7.90
CA SER A 77 15.71 16.40 -8.73
C SER A 77 14.69 17.29 -8.02
N ILE A 78 14.62 17.30 -6.69
CA ILE A 78 13.71 18.15 -5.92
C ILE A 78 14.47 19.42 -5.49
N PRO A 79 13.89 20.64 -5.62
CA PRO A 79 14.52 21.83 -5.08
C PRO A 79 14.75 21.68 -3.56
N GLU A 80 15.91 22.11 -3.07
CA GLU A 80 16.31 21.94 -1.66
C GLU A 80 15.25 22.49 -0.68
N ASN A 81 14.70 23.67 -0.99
CA ASN A 81 13.65 24.30 -0.17
C ASN A 81 12.33 23.52 -0.18
N TYR A 82 12.01 22.78 -1.25
CA TYR A 82 10.84 21.92 -1.31
C TYR A 82 11.08 20.60 -0.58
N LEU A 83 12.27 19.99 -0.75
CA LEU A 83 12.61 18.74 -0.09
C LEU A 83 12.62 18.88 1.43
N GLU A 84 13.16 19.99 1.95
CA GLU A 84 13.11 20.30 3.38
C GLU A 84 11.67 20.41 3.88
N LEU A 85 10.80 21.11 3.16
CA LEU A 85 9.38 21.26 3.50
C LEU A 85 8.62 19.93 3.44
N TYR A 86 8.84 19.10 2.42
CA TYR A 86 8.16 17.79 2.34
C TYR A 86 8.52 16.90 3.53
N ARG A 87 9.80 16.87 3.91
CA ARG A 87 10.27 16.07 5.04
C ARG A 87 9.72 16.60 6.36
N SER A 88 9.82 17.90 6.61
CA SER A 88 9.35 18.49 7.87
C SER A 88 7.84 18.35 8.03
N VAL A 89 7.06 18.63 6.99
CA VAL A 89 5.60 18.49 6.99
C VAL A 89 5.19 17.02 7.07
N GLY A 90 5.85 16.14 6.33
CA GLY A 90 5.58 14.70 6.37
C GLY A 90 5.77 14.14 7.79
N GLU A 91 6.88 14.48 8.45
CA GLU A 91 7.14 14.11 9.84
C GLU A 91 6.10 14.71 10.80
N GLU A 92 5.81 16.01 10.69
CA GLU A 92 4.85 16.70 11.56
C GLU A 92 3.43 16.11 11.44
N LYS A 93 2.99 15.84 10.21
CA LYS A 93 1.61 15.45 9.91
C LYS A 93 1.38 13.94 9.94
N GLY A 94 2.46 13.16 10.03
CA GLY A 94 2.44 11.70 10.00
C GLY A 94 2.14 11.14 8.61
N LEU A 95 2.63 11.80 7.56
CA LEU A 95 2.50 11.36 6.16
C LEU A 95 3.88 11.02 5.58
N PRO A 96 3.99 10.04 4.65
CA PRO A 96 5.25 9.81 3.95
C PRO A 96 5.64 11.04 3.13
N TRP A 97 6.78 11.66 3.44
CA TRP A 97 7.22 12.87 2.73
C TRP A 97 7.36 12.67 1.22
N ASN A 98 7.74 11.47 0.79
CA ASN A 98 7.93 11.11 -0.60
C ASN A 98 6.59 11.07 -1.36
N VAL A 99 5.46 10.80 -0.69
CA VAL A 99 4.12 10.92 -1.30
C VAL A 99 3.72 12.39 -1.47
N LEU A 100 3.99 13.25 -0.47
CA LEU A 100 3.79 14.70 -0.62
C LEU A 100 4.66 15.28 -1.75
N ALA A 101 5.90 14.80 -1.86
CA ALA A 101 6.78 15.12 -2.98
C ALA A 101 6.22 14.61 -4.32
N GLY A 102 5.66 13.40 -4.36
CA GLY A 102 4.98 12.87 -5.54
C GLY A 102 3.84 13.78 -6.02
N VAL A 103 2.99 14.27 -5.11
CA VAL A 103 1.95 15.27 -5.42
C VAL A 103 2.56 16.51 -6.09
N GLY A 104 3.54 17.15 -5.44
CA GLY A 104 4.14 18.36 -6.01
C GLY A 104 4.89 18.13 -7.33
N GLN A 105 5.40 16.92 -7.56
CA GLN A 105 6.01 16.54 -8.82
C GLN A 105 4.98 16.46 -9.95
N VAL A 106 3.85 15.79 -9.72
CA VAL A 106 2.77 15.65 -10.71
C VAL A 106 2.10 17.00 -10.99
N GLU A 107 1.83 17.78 -9.94
CA GLU A 107 1.10 19.05 -10.06
C GLU A 107 1.90 20.15 -10.77
N SER A 108 3.20 20.26 -10.49
CA SER A 108 3.97 21.43 -10.95
C SER A 108 5.46 21.20 -11.14
N LYS A 109 5.95 19.96 -11.04
CA LYS A 109 7.39 19.66 -10.94
C LYS A 109 8.06 20.44 -9.81
N HIS A 110 7.41 20.53 -8.66
CA HIS A 110 7.84 21.31 -7.49
C HIS A 110 7.95 22.81 -7.80
N GLY A 111 6.91 23.37 -8.42
CA GLY A 111 6.79 24.78 -8.78
C GLY A 111 7.65 25.23 -9.96
N ARG A 112 8.23 24.29 -10.72
CA ARG A 112 9.16 24.59 -11.84
C ARG A 112 8.52 24.47 -13.22
N TRP A 113 7.27 24.02 -13.30
CA TRP A 113 6.53 24.05 -14.56
C TRP A 113 6.24 25.51 -14.94
N ASP A 114 6.67 25.90 -16.15
CA ASP A 114 6.22 27.11 -16.82
C ASP A 114 4.79 26.91 -17.38
N GLY A 115 3.80 27.31 -16.59
CA GLY A 115 2.37 27.14 -16.89
C GLY A 115 1.50 28.10 -16.07
N PRO A 116 0.26 28.38 -16.52
CA PRO A 116 -0.64 29.28 -15.81
C PRO A 116 -1.01 28.72 -14.43
N GLY A 117 -1.12 29.60 -13.43
CA GLY A 117 -1.51 29.22 -12.07
C GLY A 117 -0.36 28.77 -11.17
N ILE A 118 0.88 28.62 -11.66
CA ILE A 118 1.99 28.08 -10.85
C ILE A 118 2.58 29.14 -9.90
N THR A 119 2.86 30.34 -10.43
CA THR A 119 3.43 31.47 -9.65
C THR A 119 2.50 32.67 -9.55
N GLU A 120 1.47 32.71 -10.40
CA GLU A 120 0.43 33.74 -10.39
C GLU A 120 -0.82 33.25 -11.13
N GLY A 121 -1.97 33.88 -10.84
CA GLY A 121 -3.24 33.55 -11.46
C GLY A 121 -3.71 32.13 -11.18
N HIS A 122 -4.42 31.54 -12.13
CA HIS A 122 -4.93 30.17 -12.07
C HIS A 122 -4.81 29.52 -13.45
N ASN A 123 -4.77 28.19 -13.47
CA ASN A 123 -4.89 27.43 -14.71
C ASN A 123 -6.35 27.48 -15.24
N ASP A 124 -6.61 26.89 -16.42
CA ASP A 124 -7.93 26.92 -17.07
C ASP A 124 -9.08 26.30 -16.23
N TRP A 125 -8.75 25.58 -15.16
CA TRP A 125 -9.69 24.92 -14.27
C TRP A 125 -9.88 25.66 -12.95
N GLY A 126 -9.11 26.73 -12.70
CA GLY A 126 -9.18 27.53 -11.47
C GLY A 126 -8.21 27.09 -10.37
N ALA A 127 -7.21 26.26 -10.70
CA ALA A 127 -6.20 25.84 -9.74
C ALA A 127 -4.98 26.77 -9.71
N ALA A 128 -4.39 26.95 -8.53
CA ALA A 128 -3.27 27.85 -8.28
C ALA A 128 -2.21 27.23 -7.35
N GLY A 129 -0.98 27.72 -7.44
CA GLY A 129 0.15 27.33 -6.60
C GLY A 129 0.89 26.07 -7.06
N PRO A 130 2.02 25.74 -6.42
CA PRO A 130 2.81 24.56 -6.75
C PRO A 130 2.10 23.25 -6.41
N MET A 131 1.07 23.28 -5.56
CA MET A 131 0.24 22.12 -5.24
C MET A 131 -1.12 22.16 -5.95
N GLN A 132 -1.34 23.11 -6.87
CA GLN A 132 -2.54 23.25 -7.72
C GLN A 132 -3.86 23.16 -6.94
N PHE A 133 -4.00 23.98 -5.90
CA PHE A 133 -5.25 24.12 -5.15
C PHE A 133 -6.33 24.83 -5.96
N GLY A 134 -7.57 24.37 -5.87
CA GLY A 134 -8.71 25.16 -6.34
C GLY A 134 -8.78 26.48 -5.56
N ALA A 135 -8.69 27.60 -6.28
CA ALA A 135 -8.59 28.94 -5.68
C ALA A 135 -9.71 29.88 -6.17
N LEU A 136 -10.75 29.33 -6.80
CA LEU A 136 -11.85 30.10 -7.37
C LEU A 136 -13.20 29.43 -7.16
N ASP A 137 -14.09 30.14 -6.47
CA ASP A 137 -15.48 29.70 -6.28
C ASP A 137 -16.19 29.48 -7.63
N GLY A 138 -16.81 28.31 -7.77
CA GLY A 138 -17.52 27.91 -8.98
C GLY A 138 -16.63 27.50 -10.16
N SER A 139 -15.30 27.45 -9.96
CA SER A 139 -14.38 26.84 -10.93
C SER A 139 -14.46 25.32 -10.90
N ALA A 140 -13.89 24.66 -11.92
CA ALA A 140 -13.85 23.20 -11.97
C ALA A 140 -12.95 22.58 -10.89
N ALA A 141 -11.88 23.28 -10.50
CA ALA A 141 -11.02 22.92 -9.37
C ALA A 141 -11.64 23.24 -8.00
N GLY A 142 -12.77 23.96 -7.99
CA GLY A 142 -13.42 24.43 -6.76
C GLY A 142 -12.58 25.48 -6.01
N ASN A 143 -12.82 25.56 -4.71
CA ASN A 143 -12.12 26.49 -3.81
C ASN A 143 -11.64 25.76 -2.55
N SER A 144 -10.82 24.73 -2.73
CA SER A 144 -10.18 24.02 -1.62
C SER A 144 -9.20 24.91 -0.87
N TRP A 145 -8.65 25.95 -1.51
CA TRP A 145 -7.85 26.97 -0.82
C TRP A 145 -8.67 27.74 0.23
N GLY A 146 -9.92 28.08 -0.09
CA GLY A 146 -10.91 28.64 0.83
C GLY A 146 -11.10 30.15 0.77
N GLY A 147 -10.23 30.86 0.04
CA GLY A 147 -10.23 32.32 -0.03
C GLY A 147 -9.45 32.81 -1.24
N GLU A 148 -9.03 34.08 -1.18
CA GLU A 148 -8.16 34.64 -2.21
C GLU A 148 -6.81 33.90 -2.24
N PRO A 149 -6.16 33.76 -3.42
CA PRO A 149 -4.85 33.12 -3.55
C PRO A 149 -3.78 33.67 -2.59
N ILE A 150 -3.88 34.97 -2.25
CA ILE A 150 -3.02 35.65 -1.29
C ILE A 150 -3.92 36.44 -0.34
N MET A 151 -3.81 36.20 0.97
CA MET A 151 -4.58 36.88 2.00
C MET A 151 -3.76 37.11 3.28
N ASP A 152 -4.16 38.08 4.09
CA ASP A 152 -3.60 38.25 5.44
C ASP A 152 -3.99 37.04 6.30
N ALA A 153 -3.08 36.53 7.12
CA ALA A 153 -3.35 35.38 7.97
C ALA A 153 -4.52 35.62 8.95
N GLY A 154 -4.75 36.86 9.36
CA GLY A 154 -5.90 37.25 10.18
C GLY A 154 -7.25 37.22 9.45
N ASP A 155 -7.23 37.25 8.12
CA ASP A 155 -8.42 37.23 7.25
C ASP A 155 -8.72 35.84 6.69
N ARG A 156 -7.91 34.81 7.02
CA ARG A 156 -8.09 33.42 6.56
C ARG A 156 -9.49 32.89 6.93
N PRO A 157 -10.29 32.44 5.95
CA PRO A 157 -11.56 31.78 6.21
C PRO A 157 -11.40 30.45 6.96
N GLU A 158 -12.42 30.08 7.73
CA GLU A 158 -12.50 28.77 8.39
C GLU A 158 -12.68 27.63 7.36
N ALA A 159 -13.34 27.93 6.25
CA ALA A 159 -13.48 27.01 5.13
C ALA A 159 -12.20 26.99 4.28
N GLY A 160 -11.74 25.80 3.92
CA GLY A 160 -10.56 25.60 3.08
C GLY A 160 -9.26 25.33 3.84
N TYR A 161 -8.23 24.99 3.07
CA TYR A 161 -6.98 24.44 3.58
C TYR A 161 -5.82 25.45 3.55
N GLY A 162 -6.00 26.63 2.97
CA GLY A 162 -4.96 27.66 2.97
C GLY A 162 -4.51 28.03 4.38
N GLN A 163 -3.20 28.05 4.60
CA GLN A 163 -2.60 28.32 5.91
C GLN A 163 -1.28 29.09 5.77
N ASP A 164 -0.93 29.83 6.81
CA ASP A 164 0.36 30.53 6.97
C ASP A 164 1.30 29.52 7.63
N GLY A 165 2.04 28.77 6.81
CA GLY A 165 2.88 27.66 7.26
C GLY A 165 4.25 28.09 7.76
N ASN A 166 4.70 29.30 7.41
CA ASN A 166 5.97 29.87 7.84
C ASN A 166 5.84 30.97 8.91
N ASP A 167 4.61 31.26 9.36
CA ASP A 167 4.25 32.30 10.33
C ASP A 167 4.70 33.72 9.89
N ASP A 168 4.66 34.03 8.60
CA ASP A 168 5.05 35.34 8.06
C ASP A 168 3.91 36.38 8.05
N GLY A 169 2.70 35.96 8.42
CA GLY A 169 1.48 36.77 8.48
C GLY A 169 0.69 36.79 7.17
N VAL A 170 1.11 36.03 6.16
CA VAL A 170 0.45 35.93 4.85
C VAL A 170 0.11 34.48 4.57
N VAL A 171 -1.08 34.24 4.04
CA VAL A 171 -1.48 32.94 3.49
C VAL A 171 -1.41 33.05 1.97
N ASN A 172 -0.47 32.35 1.36
CA ASN A 172 -0.11 32.49 -0.05
C ASN A 172 -0.05 31.14 -0.76
N VAL A 173 -1.00 30.90 -1.67
CA VAL A 173 -1.07 29.64 -2.44
C VAL A 173 0.17 29.39 -3.29
N TYR A 174 0.94 30.43 -3.64
CA TYR A 174 2.15 30.32 -4.44
C TYR A 174 3.42 30.11 -3.60
N ASP A 175 3.34 30.29 -2.28
CA ASP A 175 4.45 29.98 -1.37
C ASP A 175 4.42 28.47 -1.05
N PRO A 176 5.47 27.70 -1.39
CA PRO A 176 5.53 26.30 -1.00
C PRO A 176 5.46 26.07 0.51
N ALA A 177 5.90 27.03 1.34
CA ALA A 177 5.84 26.92 2.79
C ALA A 177 4.39 26.91 3.32
N ASP A 178 3.45 27.48 2.56
CA ASP A 178 2.02 27.47 2.86
C ASP A 178 1.29 26.35 2.13
N ALA A 179 1.61 26.16 0.85
CA ALA A 179 0.92 25.23 -0.04
C ALA A 179 1.19 23.75 0.32
N ILE A 180 2.43 23.39 0.71
CA ILE A 180 2.78 22.00 1.06
C ILE A 180 2.05 21.53 2.33
N PRO A 181 2.05 22.26 3.45
CA PRO A 181 1.31 21.82 4.63
C PRO A 181 -0.21 21.91 4.43
N ALA A 182 -0.72 22.86 3.62
CA ALA A 182 -2.11 22.84 3.19
C ALA A 182 -2.46 21.54 2.44
N ALA A 183 -1.58 21.06 1.56
CA ALA A 183 -1.78 19.81 0.80
C ALA A 183 -1.78 18.58 1.71
N ALA A 184 -0.92 18.56 2.72
CA ALA A 184 -0.92 17.52 3.74
C ALA A 184 -2.24 17.49 4.52
N ASP A 185 -2.75 18.64 4.97
CA ASP A 185 -4.03 18.72 5.68
C ASP A 185 -5.22 18.35 4.77
N TYR A 186 -5.15 18.71 3.48
CA TYR A 186 -6.15 18.31 2.49
C TYR A 186 -6.18 16.78 2.31
N LEU A 187 -5.02 16.14 2.18
CA LEU A 187 -4.92 14.68 2.11
C LEU A 187 -5.42 14.00 3.38
N ILE A 188 -5.06 14.52 4.56
CA ILE A 188 -5.56 13.98 5.84
C ILE A 188 -7.08 14.07 5.92
N ALA A 189 -7.68 15.18 5.48
CA ALA A 189 -9.13 15.32 5.43
C ALA A 189 -9.81 14.33 4.47
N HIS A 190 -9.07 13.78 3.50
CA HIS A 190 -9.52 12.71 2.59
C HIS A 190 -9.10 11.31 3.06
N GLY A 191 -8.67 11.17 4.32
CA GLY A 191 -8.37 9.87 4.93
C GLY A 191 -6.97 9.34 4.62
N ALA A 192 -5.99 10.22 4.39
CA ALA A 192 -4.62 9.77 4.04
C ALA A 192 -3.92 8.93 5.12
N ARG A 193 -4.37 8.99 6.37
CA ARG A 193 -3.83 8.18 7.47
C ARG A 193 -4.33 6.74 7.40
N GLU A 194 -5.52 6.54 6.84
CA GLU A 194 -6.17 5.24 6.71
C GLU A 194 -5.94 4.65 5.32
N ASN A 195 -6.13 5.45 4.27
CA ASN A 195 -6.04 5.05 2.88
C ASN A 195 -5.49 6.19 2.01
N MET A 196 -4.16 6.27 1.91
CA MET A 196 -3.48 7.28 1.09
C MET A 196 -3.92 7.28 -0.38
N ARG A 197 -4.16 6.12 -0.98
CA ARG A 197 -4.53 6.03 -2.40
C ARG A 197 -5.92 6.62 -2.66
N GLU A 198 -6.87 6.37 -1.76
CA GLU A 198 -8.18 7.00 -1.80
C GLU A 198 -8.11 8.49 -1.49
N ALA A 199 -7.22 8.92 -0.58
CA ALA A 199 -6.98 10.33 -0.31
C ALA A 199 -6.41 11.07 -1.53
N LEU A 200 -5.46 10.46 -2.25
CA LEU A 200 -4.94 10.97 -3.52
C LEU A 200 -6.01 11.00 -4.62
N TYR A 201 -6.91 10.02 -4.65
CA TYR A 201 -8.09 10.08 -5.51
C TYR A 201 -9.04 11.21 -5.07
N GLY A 202 -9.19 11.46 -3.78
CA GLY A 202 -9.93 12.62 -3.26
C GLY A 202 -9.31 13.96 -3.67
N TYR A 203 -7.99 14.00 -3.82
CA TYR A 203 -7.23 15.19 -4.21
C TYR A 203 -7.52 15.62 -5.66
N ASN A 204 -7.49 14.68 -6.62
CA ASN A 204 -7.55 14.99 -8.06
C ASN A 204 -8.73 14.32 -8.80
N HIS A 205 -9.37 13.32 -8.21
CA HIS A 205 -10.43 12.48 -8.79
C HIS A 205 -10.02 11.65 -10.02
N ALA A 206 -8.74 11.30 -10.13
CA ALA A 206 -8.26 10.45 -11.20
C ALA A 206 -7.29 9.37 -10.72
N TRP A 207 -7.54 8.12 -11.10
CA TRP A 207 -6.66 7.01 -10.73
C TRP A 207 -5.29 7.06 -11.41
N TRP A 208 -5.18 7.63 -12.62
CA TRP A 208 -3.87 7.85 -13.25
C TRP A 208 -3.00 8.82 -12.43
N TYR A 209 -3.62 9.81 -11.79
CA TYR A 209 -2.92 10.74 -10.90
C TYR A 209 -2.40 10.02 -9.65
N VAL A 210 -3.22 9.14 -9.06
CA VAL A 210 -2.79 8.30 -7.92
C VAL A 210 -1.56 7.48 -8.30
N GLU A 211 -1.56 6.82 -9.46
CA GLU A 211 -0.43 6.01 -9.93
C GLU A 211 0.82 6.84 -10.19
N ASP A 212 0.67 8.00 -10.84
CA ASP A 212 1.81 8.89 -11.10
C ASP A 212 2.44 9.37 -9.79
N VAL A 213 1.63 9.79 -8.81
CA VAL A 213 2.12 10.22 -7.49
C VAL A 213 2.86 9.08 -6.79
N MET A 214 2.27 7.88 -6.75
CA MET A 214 2.88 6.72 -6.09
C MET A 214 4.18 6.29 -6.79
N GLY A 215 4.21 6.29 -8.12
CA GLY A 215 5.42 5.98 -8.88
C GLY A 215 6.54 7.01 -8.72
N TRP A 216 6.22 8.28 -8.48
CA TRP A 216 7.21 9.29 -8.07
C TRP A 216 7.66 9.09 -6.62
N ALA A 217 6.74 8.77 -5.72
CA ALA A 217 7.06 8.51 -4.32
C ALA A 217 8.06 7.34 -4.15
N GLU A 218 7.91 6.28 -4.93
CA GLU A 218 8.87 5.17 -4.98
C GLU A 218 10.25 5.62 -5.45
N GLN A 219 10.32 6.40 -6.55
CA GLN A 219 11.60 6.90 -7.07
C GLN A 219 12.31 7.85 -6.09
N TYR A 220 11.57 8.55 -5.24
CA TYR A 220 12.12 9.47 -4.26
C TYR A 220 12.64 8.79 -2.98
N ALA A 221 12.28 7.53 -2.74
CA ALA A 221 12.74 6.76 -1.60
C ALA A 221 14.02 5.96 -1.91
N GLU A 222 14.93 5.84 -0.94
CA GLU A 222 16.11 4.98 -1.04
C GLU A 222 15.79 3.53 -0.64
N GLY A 223 16.31 2.55 -1.40
CA GLY A 223 16.17 1.11 -1.13
C GLY A 223 14.86 0.52 -1.66
N ASP A 224 14.53 -0.70 -1.22
CA ASP A 224 13.24 -1.37 -1.50
C ASP A 224 12.13 -0.77 -0.63
N PHE A 225 11.97 0.55 -0.68
CA PHE A 225 10.87 1.24 0.00
C PHE A 225 9.61 1.00 -0.81
N GLU A 226 8.91 -0.08 -0.48
CA GLU A 226 7.58 -0.32 -1.01
C GLU A 226 6.61 0.70 -0.45
N THR A 227 6.14 1.60 -1.30
CA THR A 227 5.06 2.54 -0.94
C THR A 227 3.74 1.80 -0.64
N SER A 228 3.60 0.56 -1.13
CA SER A 228 2.58 -0.43 -0.71
C SER A 228 2.76 -0.91 0.74
N GLY A 229 4.00 -0.99 1.24
CA GLY A 229 4.35 -1.49 2.57
C GLY A 229 4.41 -0.41 3.65
N SER A 230 4.80 0.82 3.31
CA SER A 230 4.80 1.97 4.23
C SER A 230 3.41 2.60 4.42
N ILE A 231 2.41 2.10 3.68
CA ILE A 231 0.99 2.47 3.76
C ILE A 231 0.20 1.19 4.07
N GLN A 232 0.51 0.59 5.22
CA GLN A 232 -0.11 -0.66 5.61
C GLN A 232 -1.52 -0.42 6.17
N GLN A 233 -2.50 -0.05 5.33
CA GLN A 233 -3.89 -0.49 5.53
C GLN A 233 -4.86 -0.32 4.35
N ALA A 234 -4.46 -0.74 3.14
CA ALA A 234 -5.44 -1.40 2.27
C ALA A 234 -5.39 -2.92 2.54
N VAL A 235 -6.09 -3.36 3.59
CA VAL A 235 -6.52 -4.76 3.78
C VAL A 235 -5.38 -5.79 3.65
N ASN A 236 -4.59 -5.95 4.72
CA ASN A 236 -3.74 -7.14 4.90
C ASN A 236 -3.95 -7.80 6.28
N CYS A 237 -5.20 -7.88 6.73
CA CYS A 237 -5.63 -8.84 7.74
C CYS A 237 -7.03 -9.35 7.30
N GLU A 238 -7.15 -9.92 6.11
CA GLU A 238 -8.35 -10.66 5.73
C GLU A 238 -8.06 -12.14 5.97
N LEU A 239 -8.10 -12.48 7.25
CA LEU A 239 -8.27 -13.86 7.66
C LEU A 239 -9.78 -14.16 7.64
N THR A 240 -10.16 -15.41 7.41
CA THR A 240 -11.53 -15.87 7.68
C THR A 240 -11.86 -15.63 9.17
N ASP A 241 -13.13 -15.80 9.57
CA ASP A 241 -13.53 -15.79 10.99
C ASP A 241 -12.71 -16.78 11.86
N GLU A 242 -12.02 -17.73 11.21
CA GLU A 242 -11.23 -18.80 11.80
C GLU A 242 -9.72 -18.50 11.81
N GLY A 243 -9.28 -17.35 11.26
CA GLY A 243 -7.89 -16.93 11.31
C GLY A 243 -7.01 -17.49 10.18
N GLU A 244 -7.62 -17.96 9.08
CA GLU A 244 -6.91 -18.48 7.89
C GLU A 244 -6.86 -17.44 6.76
N PRO A 245 -5.79 -17.36 5.95
CA PRO A 245 -5.71 -16.40 4.85
C PRO A 245 -6.88 -16.53 3.86
N ILE A 246 -7.61 -15.44 3.64
CA ILE A 246 -8.52 -15.33 2.47
C ILE A 246 -7.64 -15.47 1.22
N ALA A 247 -8.11 -16.21 0.21
CA ALA A 247 -7.41 -16.56 -1.03
C ALA A 247 -6.45 -17.76 -1.01
N GLN A 248 -6.51 -18.67 -0.05
CA GLN A 248 -5.80 -19.95 -0.17
C GLN A 248 -6.46 -20.85 -1.23
N ALA A 249 -5.82 -20.96 -2.39
CA ALA A 249 -6.27 -21.76 -3.51
C ALA A 249 -5.95 -23.26 -3.31
N PRO A 250 -6.67 -24.17 -3.98
CA PRO A 250 -6.51 -25.62 -3.81
C PRO A 250 -5.13 -26.16 -4.24
N ASP A 251 -4.41 -25.42 -5.09
CA ASP A 251 -3.12 -25.79 -5.65
C ASP A 251 -2.30 -24.55 -6.04
N GLU A 252 -1.01 -24.76 -6.33
CA GLU A 252 -0.04 -23.68 -6.63
C GLU A 252 -0.39 -22.89 -7.90
N LEU A 253 -1.01 -23.52 -8.91
CA LEU A 253 -1.38 -22.84 -10.15
C LEU A 253 -2.56 -21.92 -9.92
N SER A 254 -3.58 -22.41 -9.22
CA SER A 254 -4.73 -21.63 -8.79
C SER A 254 -4.28 -20.46 -7.91
N GLN A 255 -3.34 -20.69 -7.00
CA GLN A 255 -2.78 -19.64 -6.13
C GLN A 255 -2.06 -18.57 -6.96
N ALA A 256 -1.19 -18.96 -7.88
CA ALA A 256 -0.45 -18.01 -8.71
C ALA A 256 -1.36 -17.15 -9.61
N VAL A 257 -2.48 -17.70 -10.08
CA VAL A 257 -3.50 -16.96 -10.83
C VAL A 257 -4.17 -15.91 -9.94
N VAL A 258 -4.55 -16.30 -8.72
CA VAL A 258 -5.19 -15.40 -7.75
C VAL A 258 -4.24 -14.31 -7.29
N ASP A 259 -3.02 -14.65 -6.90
CA ASP A 259 -1.98 -13.71 -6.46
C ASP A 259 -1.74 -12.64 -7.53
N TRP A 260 -1.57 -13.08 -8.78
CA TRP A 260 -1.38 -12.14 -9.89
C TRP A 260 -2.56 -11.18 -10.05
N ALA A 261 -3.80 -11.66 -9.95
CA ALA A 261 -4.98 -10.81 -10.05
C ALA A 261 -5.08 -9.84 -8.87
N MET A 262 -4.73 -10.29 -7.66
CA MET A 262 -4.69 -9.50 -6.43
C MET A 262 -3.61 -8.42 -6.47
N ASP A 263 -2.49 -8.65 -7.16
CA ASP A 263 -1.44 -7.65 -7.41
C ASP A 263 -1.92 -6.52 -8.35
N GLN A 264 -3.04 -6.71 -9.05
CA GLN A 264 -3.60 -5.66 -9.90
C GLN A 264 -4.55 -4.74 -9.14
N ARG A 265 -4.85 -5.03 -7.86
CA ARG A 265 -5.69 -4.17 -7.03
C ARG A 265 -5.13 -2.75 -6.98
N GLY A 266 -6.03 -1.77 -6.96
CA GLY A 266 -5.69 -0.36 -7.04
C GLY A 266 -5.54 0.19 -8.46
N LYS A 267 -5.29 -0.64 -9.48
CA LYS A 267 -5.21 -0.18 -10.88
C LYS A 267 -6.58 0.27 -11.40
N PRO A 268 -6.63 1.23 -12.34
CA PRO A 268 -7.89 1.68 -12.92
C PRO A 268 -8.57 0.62 -13.79
N TYR A 269 -9.90 0.73 -13.86
CA TYR A 269 -10.66 0.13 -14.96
C TYR A 269 -10.44 0.93 -16.24
N GLU A 270 -10.18 0.24 -17.35
CA GLU A 270 -10.18 0.84 -18.69
C GLU A 270 -10.94 -0.08 -19.66
N TRP A 271 -11.97 0.44 -20.32
CA TRP A 271 -12.73 -0.35 -21.30
C TRP A 271 -11.84 -0.82 -22.45
N GLY A 272 -11.71 -2.14 -22.63
CA GLY A 272 -10.78 -2.73 -23.60
C GLY A 272 -9.37 -2.95 -23.06
N GLY A 273 -9.07 -2.53 -21.83
CA GLY A 273 -7.75 -2.63 -21.20
C GLY A 273 -7.30 -4.07 -20.96
N THR A 274 -6.04 -4.36 -21.27
CA THR A 274 -5.38 -5.67 -21.06
C THR A 274 -4.01 -5.55 -20.37
N GLY A 275 -3.80 -4.46 -19.63
CA GLY A 275 -2.57 -4.20 -18.89
C GLY A 275 -1.47 -3.48 -19.70
N PRO A 276 -0.35 -3.16 -19.04
CA PRO A 276 -0.07 -3.47 -17.62
C PRO A 276 -0.62 -2.43 -16.63
N TYR A 277 -1.04 -1.25 -17.11
CA TYR A 277 -1.42 -0.11 -16.27
C TYR A 277 -2.91 -0.08 -15.90
N ALA A 278 -3.78 -0.66 -16.73
CA ALA A 278 -5.23 -0.69 -16.53
C ALA A 278 -5.82 -1.96 -17.15
N TYR A 279 -6.98 -2.40 -16.66
CA TYR A 279 -7.66 -3.59 -17.17
C TYR A 279 -9.17 -3.37 -17.23
N ASP A 280 -9.84 -3.99 -18.21
CA ASP A 280 -11.28 -4.29 -18.05
C ASP A 280 -11.50 -5.63 -17.36
N CYS A 281 -12.76 -5.97 -17.07
CA CYS A 281 -13.16 -7.17 -16.35
C CYS A 281 -12.52 -8.45 -16.92
N SER A 282 -12.73 -8.68 -18.22
CA SER A 282 -12.21 -9.86 -18.91
C SER A 282 -10.71 -9.79 -19.21
N GLY A 283 -10.14 -8.60 -19.34
CA GLY A 283 -8.72 -8.35 -19.52
C GLY A 283 -7.91 -8.65 -18.26
N LEU A 284 -8.42 -8.32 -17.08
CA LEU A 284 -7.82 -8.66 -15.78
C LEU A 284 -7.69 -10.18 -15.65
N VAL A 285 -8.81 -10.89 -15.84
CA VAL A 285 -8.84 -12.35 -15.73
C VAL A 285 -7.96 -13.01 -16.80
N GLN A 286 -7.98 -12.50 -18.03
CA GLN A 286 -7.10 -12.99 -19.09
C GLN A 286 -5.62 -12.83 -18.72
N GLY A 287 -5.24 -11.68 -18.15
CA GLY A 287 -3.88 -11.42 -17.67
C GLY A 287 -3.45 -12.41 -16.59
N ALA A 288 -4.33 -12.72 -15.65
CA ALA A 288 -4.08 -13.65 -14.55
C ALA A 288 -3.80 -15.08 -15.04
N TYR A 289 -4.61 -15.60 -15.96
CA TYR A 289 -4.34 -16.90 -16.56
C TYR A 289 -3.09 -16.89 -17.44
N LYS A 290 -2.84 -15.79 -18.15
CA LYS A 290 -1.64 -15.64 -18.98
C LYS A 290 -0.36 -15.62 -18.15
N SER A 291 -0.38 -15.15 -16.89
CA SER A 291 0.80 -15.13 -16.01
C SER A 291 1.35 -16.53 -15.74
N ILE A 292 0.45 -17.52 -15.63
CA ILE A 292 0.79 -18.95 -15.52
C ILE A 292 0.93 -19.64 -16.89
N GLY A 293 0.91 -18.88 -17.98
CA GLY A 293 1.05 -19.39 -19.35
C GLY A 293 -0.18 -20.08 -19.92
N ALA A 294 -1.36 -19.87 -19.34
CA ALA A 294 -2.64 -20.35 -19.87
C ALA A 294 -3.35 -19.22 -20.64
N ALA A 295 -3.60 -19.44 -21.93
CA ALA A 295 -4.42 -18.53 -22.73
C ALA A 295 -5.90 -18.88 -22.60
N ILE A 296 -6.70 -17.87 -22.25
CA ILE A 296 -8.16 -17.91 -22.27
C ILE A 296 -8.71 -16.81 -23.20
N PRO A 297 -9.98 -16.91 -23.66
CA PRO A 297 -10.57 -15.91 -24.54
C PRO A 297 -10.59 -14.49 -23.97
N ARG A 298 -10.69 -13.49 -24.86
CA ARG A 298 -10.57 -12.07 -24.48
C ARG A 298 -11.81 -11.47 -23.84
N VAL A 299 -13.00 -11.86 -24.30
CA VAL A 299 -14.27 -11.24 -23.88
C VAL A 299 -15.02 -12.14 -22.90
N SER A 300 -15.75 -11.55 -21.95
CA SER A 300 -16.46 -12.27 -20.89
C SER A 300 -17.42 -13.35 -21.43
N GLN A 301 -18.07 -13.10 -22.57
CA GLN A 301 -19.00 -14.05 -23.19
C GLN A 301 -18.29 -15.31 -23.68
N ASP A 302 -17.10 -15.15 -24.26
CA ASP A 302 -16.30 -16.28 -24.74
C ASP A 302 -15.64 -17.01 -23.56
N GLN A 303 -15.19 -16.28 -22.53
CA GLN A 303 -14.69 -16.88 -21.29
C GLN A 303 -15.77 -17.74 -20.62
N TRP A 304 -17.01 -17.25 -20.60
CA TRP A 304 -18.16 -18.03 -20.15
C TRP A 304 -18.37 -19.27 -21.02
N ALA A 305 -18.35 -19.17 -22.35
CA ALA A 305 -18.53 -20.34 -23.21
C ALA A 305 -17.37 -21.36 -23.08
N PHE A 306 -16.16 -20.88 -22.78
CA PHE A 306 -14.93 -21.66 -22.71
C PHE A 306 -14.80 -22.46 -21.41
N GLY A 307 -15.03 -21.83 -20.26
CA GLY A 307 -14.79 -22.48 -18.97
C GLY A 307 -15.82 -23.58 -18.64
N PRO A 308 -15.37 -24.77 -18.18
CA PRO A 308 -16.24 -25.77 -17.55
C PRO A 308 -17.14 -25.15 -16.48
N LYS A 309 -18.45 -25.42 -16.53
CA LYS A 309 -19.42 -24.90 -15.56
C LYS A 309 -19.29 -25.64 -14.23
N ILE A 310 -19.33 -24.87 -13.14
CA ILE A 310 -19.37 -25.43 -11.79
C ILE A 310 -20.68 -25.08 -11.10
N PRO A 311 -21.25 -25.98 -10.27
CA PRO A 311 -22.38 -25.64 -9.42
C PRO A 311 -22.00 -24.55 -8.41
N GLU A 312 -22.96 -23.67 -8.09
CA GLU A 312 -22.82 -22.70 -7.01
C GLU A 312 -22.57 -23.40 -5.66
N GLY A 313 -21.65 -22.86 -4.87
CA GLY A 313 -21.12 -23.44 -3.64
C GLY A 313 -19.98 -24.43 -3.84
N GLN A 314 -19.50 -24.63 -5.08
CA GLN A 314 -18.31 -25.43 -5.40
C GLN A 314 -17.17 -24.60 -5.99
N GLU A 315 -17.36 -23.29 -6.09
CA GLU A 315 -16.33 -22.35 -6.47
C GLU A 315 -15.14 -22.37 -5.50
N GLN A 316 -13.96 -22.22 -6.07
CA GLN A 316 -12.68 -22.20 -5.38
C GLN A 316 -11.90 -20.95 -5.83
N PRO A 317 -10.94 -20.47 -5.03
CA PRO A 317 -10.07 -19.39 -5.47
C PRO A 317 -9.42 -19.69 -6.82
N GLY A 318 -9.53 -18.75 -7.76
CA GLY A 318 -9.09 -18.88 -9.16
C GLY A 318 -10.22 -19.21 -10.14
N ASP A 319 -11.38 -19.65 -9.66
CA ASP A 319 -12.58 -19.79 -10.48
C ASP A 319 -13.14 -18.41 -10.89
N LEU A 320 -13.96 -18.39 -11.93
CA LEU A 320 -14.55 -17.17 -12.46
C LEU A 320 -16.03 -17.09 -12.13
N VAL A 321 -16.47 -15.92 -11.68
CA VAL A 321 -17.88 -15.61 -11.42
C VAL A 321 -18.38 -14.61 -12.47
N PHE A 322 -19.54 -14.88 -13.03
CA PHE A 322 -20.11 -14.11 -14.15
C PHE A 322 -21.44 -13.48 -13.75
N PHE A 323 -21.72 -12.31 -14.29
CA PHE A 323 -22.93 -11.54 -13.96
C PHE A 323 -23.73 -11.18 -15.21
N ASN A 324 -25.05 -11.20 -15.05
CA ASN A 324 -25.97 -10.79 -16.11
C ASN A 324 -26.13 -9.25 -16.12
N VAL A 325 -25.08 -8.57 -16.57
CA VAL A 325 -25.05 -7.12 -16.79
C VAL A 325 -25.24 -6.87 -18.29
N GLU A 326 -26.09 -5.91 -18.66
CA GLU A 326 -26.34 -5.42 -20.04
C GLU A 326 -25.96 -6.36 -21.22
N GLY A 327 -26.94 -7.07 -21.79
CA GLY A 327 -26.78 -7.92 -22.97
C GLY A 327 -28.01 -8.80 -23.24
N PRO A 328 -28.03 -9.60 -24.32
CA PRO A 328 -29.05 -10.65 -24.52
C PRO A 328 -29.12 -11.58 -23.30
N ALA A 329 -30.32 -11.99 -22.91
CA ALA A 329 -30.51 -12.89 -21.77
C ALA A 329 -29.64 -14.16 -21.92
N GLY A 330 -28.79 -14.43 -20.93
CA GLY A 330 -27.91 -15.61 -20.91
C GLY A 330 -26.46 -15.37 -21.37
N THR A 331 -26.08 -14.14 -21.72
CA THR A 331 -24.67 -13.76 -21.95
C THR A 331 -24.17 -12.80 -20.88
N PRO A 332 -23.02 -13.04 -20.25
CA PRO A 332 -22.55 -12.18 -19.18
C PRO A 332 -21.94 -10.87 -19.72
N GLY A 333 -22.30 -9.74 -19.10
CA GLY A 333 -21.65 -8.45 -19.34
C GLY A 333 -20.50 -8.15 -18.40
N HIS A 334 -20.31 -8.96 -17.35
CA HIS A 334 -19.20 -8.79 -16.42
C HIS A 334 -18.65 -10.13 -15.91
N VAL A 335 -17.37 -10.13 -15.53
CA VAL A 335 -16.65 -11.27 -14.96
C VAL A 335 -15.71 -10.80 -13.85
N GLY A 336 -15.63 -11.56 -12.77
CA GLY A 336 -14.61 -11.42 -11.72
C GLY A 336 -13.96 -12.76 -11.40
N MET A 337 -12.91 -12.74 -10.58
CA MET A 337 -12.19 -13.93 -10.13
C MET A 337 -12.45 -14.19 -8.66
N VAL A 338 -12.97 -15.37 -8.34
CA VAL A 338 -13.24 -15.81 -6.97
C VAL A 338 -11.93 -15.88 -6.20
N ILE A 339 -11.93 -15.36 -4.97
CA ILE A 339 -10.80 -15.45 -4.03
C ILE A 339 -11.19 -16.17 -2.73
N GLY A 340 -12.40 -16.74 -2.66
CA GLY A 340 -12.91 -17.46 -1.48
C GLY A 340 -13.97 -16.66 -0.70
N ASP A 341 -14.70 -17.32 0.18
CA ASP A 341 -15.64 -16.73 1.16
C ASP A 341 -16.65 -15.70 0.61
N GLY A 342 -17.18 -15.93 -0.59
CA GLY A 342 -18.15 -14.97 -1.17
C GLY A 342 -17.50 -13.74 -1.81
N LEU A 343 -16.16 -13.70 -1.87
CA LEU A 343 -15.37 -12.58 -2.38
C LEU A 343 -14.77 -12.88 -3.76
N MET A 344 -14.58 -11.81 -4.51
CA MET A 344 -13.86 -11.82 -5.79
C MET A 344 -13.00 -10.57 -5.96
N VAL A 345 -11.93 -10.70 -6.73
CA VAL A 345 -11.21 -9.56 -7.31
C VAL A 345 -11.77 -9.25 -8.70
N GLU A 346 -12.01 -7.97 -8.98
CA GLU A 346 -12.63 -7.54 -10.24
C GLU A 346 -12.19 -6.16 -10.71
N ALA A 347 -12.36 -5.92 -12.02
CA ALA A 347 -12.34 -4.61 -12.64
C ALA A 347 -13.76 -4.29 -13.15
N TRP A 348 -14.57 -3.54 -12.39
CA TRP A 348 -16.01 -3.43 -12.64
C TRP A 348 -16.40 -2.41 -13.73
N CYS A 349 -16.07 -1.14 -13.56
CA CYS A 349 -16.47 -0.08 -14.50
C CYS A 349 -15.60 1.17 -14.34
N THR A 350 -15.57 2.05 -15.36
CA THR A 350 -14.76 3.29 -15.40
C THR A 350 -14.92 4.17 -14.17
N ASP A 351 -16.14 4.36 -13.67
CA ASP A 351 -16.45 5.29 -12.57
C ASP A 351 -16.81 4.57 -11.26
N CYS A 352 -16.50 3.28 -11.16
CA CYS A 352 -16.90 2.44 -10.03
C CYS A 352 -15.78 2.19 -9.02
N GLY A 353 -14.63 2.83 -9.22
CA GLY A 353 -13.41 2.62 -8.43
C GLY A 353 -12.43 1.66 -9.11
N PRO A 354 -11.27 1.44 -8.48
CA PRO A 354 -10.19 0.67 -9.05
C PRO A 354 -10.51 -0.83 -8.99
N ILE A 355 -9.59 -1.62 -9.53
CA ILE A 355 -9.57 -3.06 -9.31
C ILE A 355 -9.52 -3.31 -7.81
N ALA A 356 -10.47 -4.09 -7.30
CA ALA A 356 -10.65 -4.28 -5.87
C ALA A 356 -11.28 -5.63 -5.56
N VAL A 357 -11.19 -6.02 -4.29
CA VAL A 357 -11.95 -7.14 -3.74
C VAL A 357 -13.35 -6.68 -3.40
N ARG A 358 -14.36 -7.44 -3.79
CA ARG A 358 -15.77 -7.20 -3.44
C ARG A 358 -16.52 -8.51 -3.24
N GLU A 359 -17.60 -8.43 -2.46
CA GLU A 359 -18.57 -9.51 -2.36
C GLU A 359 -19.35 -9.69 -3.69
N TYR A 360 -19.42 -10.91 -4.21
CA TYR A 360 -20.20 -11.18 -5.43
C TYR A 360 -21.72 -11.33 -5.15
N HIS A 361 -22.14 -11.47 -3.90
CA HIS A 361 -23.55 -11.45 -3.48
C HIS A 361 -23.96 -10.16 -2.74
N ALA A 362 -23.21 -9.06 -2.92
CA ALA A 362 -23.51 -7.79 -2.27
C ALA A 362 -24.94 -7.28 -2.58
N PRO A 363 -25.67 -6.71 -1.61
CA PRO A 363 -26.97 -6.10 -1.84
C PRO A 363 -26.91 -5.01 -2.93
N GLY A 364 -27.84 -5.07 -3.90
CA GLY A 364 -27.92 -4.09 -4.99
C GLY A 364 -27.01 -4.40 -6.19
N ARG A 365 -26.28 -5.50 -6.16
CA ARG A 365 -25.49 -6.02 -7.29
C ARG A 365 -26.38 -6.76 -8.30
N SER A 366 -25.94 -6.81 -9.57
CA SER A 366 -26.57 -7.66 -10.58
C SER A 366 -26.51 -9.14 -10.21
N ASP A 367 -27.47 -9.92 -10.70
CA ASP A 367 -27.54 -11.36 -10.41
C ASP A 367 -26.33 -12.10 -10.99
N VAL A 368 -25.80 -13.03 -10.19
CA VAL A 368 -24.80 -14.00 -10.63
C VAL A 368 -25.43 -14.92 -11.67
N LEU A 369 -24.83 -14.96 -12.86
CA LEU A 369 -25.20 -15.87 -13.94
C LEU A 369 -24.69 -17.30 -13.67
N GLY A 370 -23.51 -17.40 -13.05
CA GLY A 370 -22.91 -18.65 -12.62
C GLY A 370 -21.39 -18.60 -12.62
N PHE A 371 -20.78 -19.77 -12.45
CA PHE A 371 -19.34 -19.91 -12.22
C PHE A 371 -18.70 -20.84 -13.24
N THR A 372 -17.39 -20.64 -13.50
CA THR A 372 -16.60 -21.55 -14.34
C THR A 372 -15.21 -21.80 -13.79
N ARG A 373 -14.61 -22.95 -14.14
CA ARG A 373 -13.25 -23.33 -13.78
C ARG A 373 -12.33 -23.51 -15.01
N PRO A 374 -11.73 -22.43 -15.54
CA PRO A 374 -10.88 -22.51 -16.74
C PRO A 374 -9.68 -23.46 -16.61
N LEU A 375 -9.07 -23.62 -15.43
CA LEU A 375 -7.96 -24.57 -15.21
C LEU A 375 -8.34 -26.03 -15.52
N GLU A 376 -9.62 -26.37 -15.47
CA GLU A 376 -10.09 -27.71 -15.81
C GLU A 376 -10.27 -27.93 -17.32
N HIS A 377 -10.23 -26.86 -18.12
CA HIS A 377 -10.43 -26.93 -19.56
C HIS A 377 -9.29 -27.72 -20.25
N PRO A 378 -9.60 -28.66 -21.18
CA PRO A 378 -8.59 -29.47 -21.84
C PRO A 378 -7.47 -28.66 -22.53
N ASP A 379 -7.83 -27.56 -23.20
CA ASP A 379 -6.83 -26.72 -23.87
C ASP A 379 -5.92 -25.99 -22.89
N VAL A 380 -6.41 -25.63 -21.69
CA VAL A 380 -5.58 -24.99 -20.66
C VAL A 380 -4.60 -26.01 -20.10
N LYS A 381 -5.07 -27.23 -19.79
CA LYS A 381 -4.20 -28.33 -19.33
C LYS A 381 -3.09 -28.64 -20.34
N ALA A 382 -3.44 -28.76 -21.62
CA ALA A 382 -2.46 -29.01 -22.67
C ALA A 382 -1.41 -27.90 -22.80
N GLN A 383 -1.82 -26.63 -22.62
CA GLN A 383 -0.88 -25.50 -22.62
C GLN A 383 0.11 -25.60 -21.46
N LEU A 384 -0.36 -25.90 -20.25
CA LEU A 384 0.49 -26.01 -19.06
C LEU A 384 1.45 -27.21 -19.14
N GLU A 385 0.97 -28.38 -19.58
CA GLU A 385 1.79 -29.59 -19.79
C GLU A 385 2.92 -29.39 -20.82
N SER A 386 2.70 -28.53 -21.83
CA SER A 386 3.71 -28.24 -22.85
C SER A 386 4.87 -27.37 -22.35
N ARG A 387 4.73 -26.73 -21.18
CA ARG A 387 5.75 -25.86 -20.57
C ARG A 387 6.68 -26.60 -19.62
N GLU A 388 6.26 -27.76 -19.11
CA GLU A 388 7.06 -28.59 -18.20
C GLU A 388 8.08 -29.47 -18.96
N GLN A 389 8.00 -29.51 -20.29
CA GLN A 389 8.89 -30.24 -21.20
C GLN A 389 9.94 -29.29 -21.81
#